data_AF-A0A8C8MJI9-F1
#
_entry.id   AF-A0A8C8MJI9-F1
#
_cell.length_a   1.000
_cell.length_b   1.000
_cell.length_c   1.000
_cell.angle_alpha   90.00
_cell.angle_beta   90.00
_cell.angle_gamma   90.00
#
_symmetry.space_group_name_H-M   'P 1'
#
loop_
_entity.id
_entity.type
_entity.pdbx_description
1 polymer ?
#
loop_
_entity_poly.entity_id
_entity_poly.type
_entity_poly.pdbx_seq_one_letter_code
_entity_poly.pdbx_strand_id
1 'polypeptide(L)'
;MQPPPRKVKVTQELKQTHAEQISRLHIKHQTECDLLEDLRTFSQKKAAIERDYAQALQKLSNQYLKREWPASLPEEPTDHRNMYTVWKAYLEGMVQVTQSRITACENYRNQVSDPAKTARLQKEHQLRKLVS
;
A
#
# COMPACT_ATOMS: atom_id res chain seq x y z
N MET A 1 69.81 4.79 9.69
CA MET A 1 68.57 4.85 8.86
C MET A 1 67.38 4.96 9.79
N GLN A 2 66.53 5.97 9.59
CA GLN A 2 65.32 6.16 10.40
C GLN A 2 64.30 5.08 10.00
N PRO A 3 63.67 4.35 10.95
CA PRO A 3 62.70 3.33 10.59
C PRO A 3 61.52 3.98 9.83
N PRO A 4 60.97 3.33 8.81
CA PRO A 4 59.90 3.91 8.01
C PRO A 4 58.70 4.24 8.92
N PRO A 5 57.99 5.36 8.68
CA PRO A 5 56.94 5.84 9.56
C PRO A 5 55.67 4.96 9.46
N ARG A 6 55.71 3.76 10.04
CA ARG A 6 54.60 2.78 10.03
C ARG A 6 53.33 3.33 10.68
N LYS A 7 53.47 4.18 11.70
CA LYS A 7 52.33 4.77 12.44
C LYS A 7 51.46 5.69 11.57
N VAL A 8 52.07 6.46 10.66
CA VAL A 8 51.34 7.39 9.77
C VAL A 8 50.42 6.62 8.83
N LYS A 9 50.90 5.49 8.29
CA LYS A 9 50.13 4.62 7.39
C LYS A 9 48.89 4.03 8.09
N VAL A 10 49.05 3.49 9.30
CA VAL A 10 47.93 2.92 10.08
C VAL A 10 46.88 3.99 10.42
N THR A 11 47.30 5.19 10.82
CA THR A 11 46.35 6.28 11.10
C THR A 11 45.59 6.73 9.85
N GLN A 12 46.24 6.73 8.68
CA GLN A 12 45.59 7.07 7.42
C GLN A 12 44.59 6.00 6.97
N GLU A 13 44.95 4.72 7.08
CA GLU A 13 44.06 3.59 6.79
C GLU A 13 42.82 3.61 7.72
N LEU A 14 43.00 3.94 9.00
CA LEU A 14 41.89 4.08 9.95
C LEU A 14 40.95 5.23 9.57
N LYS A 15 41.50 6.40 9.21
CA LYS A 15 40.69 7.55 8.75
C LYS A 15 39.91 7.21 7.48
N GLN A 16 40.54 6.52 6.53
CA GLN A 16 39.89 6.07 5.30
C GLN A 16 38.75 5.11 5.60
N THR A 17 39.00 4.08 6.42
CA THR A 17 37.98 3.10 6.83
C THR A 17 36.80 3.79 7.53
N HIS A 18 37.07 4.76 8.41
CA HIS A 18 36.02 5.53 9.07
C HIS A 18 35.17 6.33 8.08
N ALA A 19 35.80 7.01 7.11
CA ALA A 19 35.08 7.76 6.08
C ALA A 19 34.19 6.84 5.22
N GLU A 20 34.69 5.65 4.85
CA GLU A 20 33.92 4.65 4.12
C GLU A 20 32.72 4.13 4.92
N GLN A 21 32.90 3.84 6.20
CA GLN A 21 31.82 3.41 7.09
C GLN A 21 30.71 4.47 7.18
N ILE A 22 31.09 5.74 7.35
CA ILE A 22 30.14 6.86 7.37
C ILE A 22 29.43 7.01 6.02
N SER A 23 30.15 6.89 4.90
CA SER A 23 29.54 6.94 3.56
C SER A 23 28.54 5.81 3.35
N ARG A 24 28.88 4.57 3.74
CA ARG A 24 27.99 3.41 3.63
C ARG A 24 26.73 3.58 4.49
N LEU A 25 26.88 4.14 5.69
CA LEU A 25 25.75 4.43 6.56
C LEU A 25 24.79 5.44 5.92
N HIS A 26 25.31 6.52 5.33
CA HIS A 26 24.50 7.50 4.61
C HIS A 26 23.75 6.88 3.42
N ILE A 27 24.43 6.08 2.60
CA ILE A 27 23.81 5.41 1.45
C ILE A 27 22.70 4.47 1.90
N LYS A 28 22.95 3.65 2.93
CA LYS A 28 21.94 2.75 3.50
C LYS A 28 20.73 3.54 4.01
N HIS A 29 20.97 4.62 4.74
CA HIS A 29 19.93 5.49 5.23
C HIS A 29 19.07 6.07 4.10
N GLN A 30 19.72 6.66 3.09
CA GLN A 30 19.02 7.25 1.94
C GLN A 30 18.16 6.20 1.22
N THR A 31 18.73 5.01 0.96
CA THR A 31 18.03 3.91 0.31
C THR A 31 16.79 3.48 1.08
N GLU A 32 16.86 3.40 2.40
CA GLU A 32 15.71 3.05 3.25
C GLU A 32 14.63 4.16 3.23
N CYS A 33 15.02 5.42 3.18
CA CYS A 33 14.09 6.55 3.06
C CYS A 33 13.39 6.57 1.70
N ASP A 34 14.13 6.32 0.62
CA ASP A 34 13.58 6.21 -0.74
C ASP A 34 12.60 5.04 -0.83
N LEU A 35 12.94 3.89 -0.26
CA LEU A 35 12.04 2.73 -0.20
C LEU A 35 10.73 3.03 0.55
N LEU A 36 10.79 3.80 1.64
CA LEU A 36 9.59 4.21 2.38
C LEU A 36 8.70 5.14 1.54
N GLU A 37 9.30 5.98 0.70
CA GLU A 37 8.57 6.85 -0.23
C GLU A 37 7.95 6.04 -1.39
N ASP A 38 8.68 5.07 -1.93
CA ASP A 38 8.16 4.13 -2.94
C ASP A 38 6.99 3.32 -2.38
N LEU A 39 7.12 2.77 -1.17
CA LEU A 39 6.03 2.07 -0.49
C LEU A 39 4.80 2.97 -0.37
N ARG A 40 4.98 4.21 0.09
CA ARG A 40 3.90 5.18 0.26
C ARG A 40 3.19 5.45 -1.07
N THR A 41 3.94 5.76 -2.13
CA THR A 41 3.38 6.15 -3.43
C THR A 41 2.74 4.97 -4.15
N PHE A 42 3.37 3.79 -4.13
CA PHE A 42 2.81 2.56 -4.66
C PHE A 42 1.48 2.22 -4.00
N SER A 43 1.45 2.24 -2.66
CA SER A 43 0.24 1.98 -1.88
C SER A 43 -0.91 2.93 -2.20
N GLN A 44 -0.62 4.22 -2.38
CA GLN A 44 -1.63 5.20 -2.78
C GLN A 44 -2.20 4.93 -4.17
N LYS A 45 -1.34 4.63 -5.14
CA LYS A 45 -1.75 4.27 -6.51
C LYS A 45 -2.58 2.99 -6.50
N LYS A 46 -2.15 1.96 -5.77
CA LYS A 46 -2.89 0.71 -5.61
C LYS A 46 -4.27 0.95 -5.02
N ALA A 47 -4.37 1.70 -3.92
CA ALA A 47 -5.64 2.00 -3.27
C ALA A 47 -6.60 2.78 -4.19
N ALA A 48 -6.08 3.65 -5.06
CA ALA A 48 -6.89 4.33 -6.06
C ALA A 48 -7.46 3.39 -7.11
N ILE A 49 -6.61 2.54 -7.69
CA ILE A 49 -7.03 1.54 -8.69
C ILE A 49 -8.10 0.59 -8.12
N GLU A 50 -7.87 0.09 -6.91
CA GLU A 50 -8.81 -0.83 -6.24
C GLU A 50 -10.16 -0.16 -5.95
N ARG A 51 -10.14 1.11 -5.51
CA ARG A 51 -11.35 1.89 -5.28
C ARG A 51 -12.13 2.12 -6.58
N ASP A 52 -11.46 2.52 -7.65
CA ASP A 52 -12.11 2.79 -8.94
C ASP A 52 -12.73 1.50 -9.51
N TYR A 53 -12.02 0.38 -9.40
CA TYR A 53 -12.55 -0.94 -9.76
C TYR A 53 -13.77 -1.34 -8.93
N ALA A 54 -13.71 -1.18 -7.60
CA ALA A 54 -14.82 -1.49 -6.72
C ALA A 54 -16.04 -0.59 -7.00
N GLN A 55 -15.84 0.69 -7.26
CA GLN A 55 -16.90 1.63 -7.65
C GLN A 55 -17.55 1.25 -8.98
N ALA A 56 -16.75 0.85 -9.98
CA ALA A 56 -17.26 0.40 -11.27
C ALA A 56 -18.14 -0.86 -11.13
N LEU A 57 -17.68 -1.85 -10.35
CA LEU A 57 -18.44 -3.05 -10.05
C LEU A 57 -19.73 -2.73 -9.27
N GLN A 58 -19.65 -1.87 -8.26
CA GLN A 58 -20.82 -1.48 -7.46
C GLN A 58 -21.88 -0.80 -8.33
N LYS A 59 -21.46 0.11 -9.22
CA LYS A 59 -22.34 0.78 -10.18
C LYS A 59 -23.01 -0.23 -11.12
N LEU A 60 -22.25 -1.19 -11.64
CA LEU A 60 -22.77 -2.26 -12.49
C LEU A 60 -23.82 -3.11 -11.74
N SER A 61 -23.51 -3.56 -10.53
CA SER A 61 -24.45 -4.36 -9.73
C SER A 61 -25.74 -3.60 -9.44
N ASN A 62 -25.62 -2.33 -9.04
CA ASN A 62 -26.79 -1.46 -8.79
C ASN A 62 -27.63 -1.20 -10.05
N GLN A 63 -26.99 -1.12 -11.23
CA GLN A 63 -27.72 -0.97 -12.48
C GLN A 63 -28.65 -2.18 -12.74
N TYR A 64 -28.15 -3.40 -12.53
CA TYR A 64 -28.94 -4.62 -12.73
C TYR A 64 -29.95 -4.87 -11.61
N LEU A 65 -29.72 -4.38 -10.39
CA LEU A 65 -30.70 -4.43 -9.30
C LEU A 65 -31.91 -3.52 -9.56
N LYS A 66 -31.71 -2.39 -10.23
CA LYS A 66 -32.79 -1.47 -10.62
C LYS A 66 -33.60 -1.93 -11.82
N ARG A 67 -33.12 -2.94 -12.55
CA ARG A 67 -33.82 -3.47 -13.72
C ARG A 67 -35.02 -4.27 -13.26
N GLU A 68 -36.20 -3.91 -13.76
CA GLU A 68 -37.39 -4.75 -13.58
C GLU A 68 -37.23 -6.03 -14.39
N TRP A 69 -37.39 -7.16 -13.72
CA TRP A 69 -37.40 -8.47 -14.34
C TRP A 69 -38.85 -8.92 -14.51
N PRO A 70 -39.20 -9.58 -15.63
CA PRO A 70 -40.56 -10.07 -15.84
C PRO A 70 -40.86 -11.19 -14.83
N ALA A 71 -41.40 -10.80 -13.68
CA ALA A 71 -41.90 -11.67 -12.62
C ALA A 71 -43.35 -11.26 -12.31
N SER A 72 -44.23 -11.40 -13.29
CA SER A 72 -45.68 -11.34 -13.07
C SER A 72 -46.44 -12.06 -14.19
N LEU A 73 -46.08 -13.31 -14.48
CA LEU A 73 -47.08 -14.25 -14.99
C LEU A 73 -47.63 -15.03 -13.79
N PRO A 74 -48.94 -14.98 -13.52
CA PRO A 74 -49.54 -15.67 -12.39
C PRO A 74 -49.58 -17.18 -12.62
N GLU A 75 -49.33 -17.90 -11.53
CA GLU A 75 -49.65 -19.31 -11.27
C GLU A 75 -48.85 -20.40 -12.00
N GLU A 76 -47.95 -21.05 -11.26
CA GLU A 76 -47.92 -22.51 -11.10
C GLU A 76 -47.22 -22.84 -9.76
N PRO A 77 -47.80 -23.67 -8.87
CA PRO A 77 -47.25 -23.98 -7.55
C PRO A 77 -46.14 -25.05 -7.66
N THR A 78 -45.13 -24.81 -8.48
CA THR A 78 -43.98 -25.70 -8.64
C THR A 78 -42.68 -24.99 -8.31
N ASP A 79 -42.25 -25.16 -7.06
CA ASP A 79 -40.86 -25.18 -6.63
C ASP A 79 -39.95 -24.10 -7.25
N HIS A 80 -40.37 -22.83 -7.14
CA HIS A 80 -39.60 -21.69 -7.59
C HIS A 80 -38.39 -21.45 -6.68
N ARG A 81 -37.38 -22.30 -6.78
CA ARG A 81 -35.97 -21.92 -6.64
C ARG A 81 -35.64 -20.96 -7.78
N ASN A 82 -36.25 -19.78 -7.71
CA ASN A 82 -36.30 -18.83 -8.79
C ASN A 82 -34.87 -18.33 -9.06
N MET A 83 -34.33 -18.62 -10.23
CA MET A 83 -33.02 -18.13 -10.67
C MET A 83 -32.93 -16.60 -10.54
N TYR A 84 -34.05 -15.87 -10.65
CA TYR A 84 -34.10 -14.43 -10.37
C TYR A 84 -33.79 -14.09 -8.91
N THR A 85 -34.28 -14.86 -7.94
CA THR A 85 -33.96 -14.67 -6.52
C THR A 85 -32.47 -14.94 -6.25
N VAL A 86 -31.92 -15.98 -6.87
CA VAL A 86 -30.48 -16.29 -6.78
C VAL A 86 -29.63 -15.18 -7.40
N TRP A 87 -30.02 -14.70 -8.59
CA TRP A 87 -29.36 -13.60 -9.27
C TRP A 87 -29.41 -12.29 -8.48
N LYS A 88 -30.57 -11.96 -7.91
CA LYS A 88 -30.74 -10.79 -7.04
C LYS A 88 -29.83 -10.88 -5.81
N ALA A 89 -29.83 -12.01 -5.11
CA ALA A 89 -28.97 -12.22 -3.95
C ALA A 89 -27.48 -12.11 -4.30
N TYR A 90 -27.07 -12.61 -5.48
CA TYR A 90 -25.71 -12.44 -5.99
C TYR A 90 -25.35 -10.95 -6.18
N LEU A 91 -26.23 -10.17 -6.83
CA LEU A 91 -26.00 -8.75 -7.06
C LEU A 91 -25.95 -7.95 -5.74
N GLU A 92 -26.82 -8.26 -4.78
CA GLU A 92 -26.81 -7.65 -3.43
C GLU A 92 -25.50 -7.98 -2.71
N GLY A 93 -25.05 -9.23 -2.77
CA GLY A 93 -23.76 -9.65 -2.25
C GLY A 93 -22.59 -8.92 -2.90
N MET A 94 -22.63 -8.70 -4.22
CA MET A 94 -21.63 -7.91 -4.93
C MET A 94 -21.60 -6.45 -4.48
N VAL A 95 -22.75 -5.83 -4.22
CA VAL A 95 -22.82 -4.47 -3.66
C VAL A 95 -22.17 -4.41 -2.28
N GLN A 96 -22.43 -5.40 -1.41
CA GLN A 96 -21.81 -5.47 -0.09
C GLN A 96 -20.29 -5.63 -0.16
N VAL A 97 -19.80 -6.55 -1.00
CA VAL A 97 -18.35 -6.80 -1.18
C VAL A 97 -17.65 -5.56 -1.73
N THR A 98 -18.23 -4.92 -2.75
CA THR A 98 -17.64 -3.71 -3.35
C THR A 98 -17.66 -2.54 -2.38
N GLN A 99 -18.71 -2.37 -1.57
CA GLN A 99 -18.76 -1.36 -0.53
C GLN A 99 -17.66 -1.56 0.51
N SER A 100 -17.48 -2.79 1.00
CA SER A 100 -16.40 -3.14 1.93
C SER A 100 -15.02 -2.82 1.36
N ARG A 101 -14.79 -3.12 0.08
CA ARG A 101 -13.53 -2.79 -0.62
C ARG A 101 -13.29 -1.28 -0.69
N ILE A 102 -14.31 -0.48 -0.99
CA ILE A 102 -14.20 0.99 -1.06
C ILE A 102 -13.76 1.53 0.31
N THR A 103 -14.44 1.12 1.38
CA THR A 103 -14.11 1.52 2.75
C THR A 103 -12.70 1.07 3.16
N ALA A 104 -12.28 -0.14 2.78
CA ALA A 104 -10.92 -0.59 3.01
C ALA A 104 -9.88 0.29 2.28
N CYS A 105 -10.18 0.73 1.05
CA CYS A 105 -9.31 1.63 0.29
C CYS A 105 -9.21 3.03 0.92
N GLU A 106 -10.30 3.55 1.49
CA GLU A 106 -10.30 4.82 2.22
C GLU A 106 -9.42 4.76 3.47
N ASN A 107 -9.42 3.62 4.16
CA ASN A 107 -8.59 3.38 5.34
C ASN A 107 -7.12 3.12 5.03
N TYR A 108 -6.78 2.81 3.78
CA TYR A 108 -5.41 2.47 3.37
C TYR A 108 -4.40 3.59 3.65
N ARG A 109 -4.84 4.86 3.56
CA ARG A 109 -4.01 6.01 3.91
C ARG A 109 -3.50 5.91 5.35
N ASN A 110 -4.41 5.68 6.29
CA ASN A 110 -4.11 5.64 7.72
C ASN A 110 -3.31 4.40 8.10
N GLN A 111 -3.50 3.28 7.39
CA GLN A 111 -2.84 2.00 7.69
C GLN A 111 -1.45 1.87 7.07
N VAL A 112 -1.18 2.55 5.95
CA VAL A 112 0.07 2.35 5.19
C VAL A 112 0.76 3.66 4.85
N SER A 113 0.06 4.61 4.21
CA SER A 113 0.71 5.84 3.73
C SER A 113 1.24 6.72 4.86
N ASP A 114 0.44 6.93 5.90
CA ASP A 114 0.81 7.80 7.03
C ASP A 114 1.88 7.15 7.92
N PRO A 115 1.81 5.83 8.23
CA PRO A 115 2.92 5.13 8.89
C PRO A 115 4.23 5.16 8.10
N ALA A 116 4.19 4.93 6.78
CA ALA A 116 5.40 4.99 5.94
C ALA A 116 6.04 6.38 5.95
N LYS A 117 5.23 7.44 5.82
CA LYS A 117 5.68 8.83 5.95
C LYS A 117 6.29 9.11 7.33
N THR A 118 5.63 8.65 8.39
CA THR A 118 6.09 8.85 9.77
C THR A 118 7.42 8.14 10.02
N ALA A 119 7.55 6.89 9.59
CA ALA A 119 8.79 6.12 9.70
C ALA A 119 9.94 6.80 8.94
N ARG A 120 9.68 7.38 7.77
CA ARG A 120 10.69 8.13 6.99
C ARG A 120 11.18 9.35 7.76
N LEU A 121 10.26 10.18 8.28
CA LEU A 121 10.60 11.36 9.07
C LEU A 121 11.37 11.00 10.35
N GLN A 122 10.98 9.91 11.03
CA GLN A 122 11.70 9.42 12.20
C GLN A 122 13.13 8.99 11.85
N LYS A 123 13.32 8.28 10.73
CA LYS A 123 14.65 7.93 10.23
C LYS A 123 15.47 9.18 9.93
N GLU A 124 14.94 10.12 9.17
CA GLU A 124 15.64 11.38 8.82
C GLU A 124 16.09 12.12 10.09
N HIS A 125 15.25 12.14 11.13
CA HIS A 125 15.60 12.71 12.43
C HIS A 125 16.71 11.93 13.16
N GLN A 126 16.71 10.60 13.10
CA GLN A 126 17.74 9.77 13.71
C GLN A 126 19.10 9.95 13.04
N LEU A 127 19.16 10.04 11.70
CA LEU A 127 20.44 10.28 11.00
C LEU A 127 21.06 11.59 11.47
N ARG A 128 20.26 12.66 11.59
CA ARG A 128 20.76 13.95 12.09
C ARG A 128 21.44 13.81 13.45
N LYS A 129 20.93 12.99 14.37
CA LYS A 129 21.53 12.75 15.70
C LYS A 129 22.82 11.94 15.69
N LEU A 130 23.01 11.07 14.70
CA LEU A 130 24.16 10.16 14.63
C LEU A 130 25.34 10.76 13.85
N VAL A 131 25.08 11.78 13.04
CA VAL A 131 26.07 12.45 12.17
C VAL A 131 26.38 13.88 12.67
N SER A 132 25.65 14.38 13.68
CA SER A 132 26.06 15.57 14.45
C SER A 132 26.98 15.19 15.59
#